data_AF-A0A646IJ27-F1
#
_entry.id   AF-A0A646IJ27-F1
#
_cell.length_a   1.000
_cell.length_b   1.000
_cell.length_c   1.000
_cell.angle_alpha   90.00
_cell.angle_beta   90.00
_cell.angle_gamma   90.00
#
_symmetry.space_group_name_H-M   'P 1'
#
loop_
_entity.id
_entity.type
_entity.pdbx_description
1 polymer ?
#
loop_
_entity_poly.entity_id
_entity_poly.type
_entity_poly.pdbx_seq_one_letter_code
_entity_poly.pdbx_strand_id
1 'polypeptide(L)'
;MSNPTLPTDSTHALPEGWPGIVNDWSGDRETFKVPWGKAMMWIFLLSDTFVFSSFLIGYMTVRMSTTVPWPDTAEVFGMKIGGVEVPLLLIAIMTFVLISSSGTMAMAVNFGYRRNAKRAAALM
;
A
#
# COMPACT_ATOMS: atom_id res chain seq x y z
N MET A 1 5.31 52.85 38.68
CA MET A 1 5.26 51.42 39.05
C MET A 1 4.00 50.83 38.46
N SER A 2 4.10 50.18 37.31
CA SER A 2 3.00 49.37 36.74
C SER A 2 3.63 48.27 35.88
N ASN A 3 3.82 47.11 36.49
CA ASN A 3 4.27 45.89 35.82
C ASN A 3 3.13 45.39 34.92
N PRO A 4 3.37 45.05 33.64
CA PRO A 4 2.35 44.40 32.83
C PRO A 4 2.22 42.95 33.31
N THR A 5 1.05 42.60 33.85
CA THR A 5 0.68 41.21 34.13
C THR A 5 0.51 40.47 32.81
N LEU A 6 1.46 39.59 32.49
CA LEU A 6 1.34 38.62 31.40
C LEU A 6 0.06 37.78 31.62
N PRO A 7 -0.74 37.48 30.58
CA PRO A 7 -1.79 36.50 30.69
C PRO A 7 -1.12 35.15 30.95
N THR A 8 -1.45 34.51 32.07
CA THR A 8 -1.13 33.10 32.30
C THR A 8 -1.95 32.28 31.32
N ASP A 9 -1.40 32.08 30.12
CA ASP A 9 -1.93 31.10 29.17
C ASP A 9 -1.73 29.73 29.83
N SER A 10 -2.79 29.20 30.43
CA SER A 10 -2.86 27.84 30.92
C SER A 10 -2.83 26.88 29.72
N THR A 11 -1.65 26.79 29.10
CA THR A 11 -1.33 25.72 28.17
C THR A 11 -1.28 24.46 29.01
N HIS A 12 -2.31 23.63 28.89
CA HIS A 12 -2.30 22.25 29.37
C HIS A 12 -1.07 21.55 28.79
N ALA A 13 0.04 21.56 29.53
CA ALA A 13 1.24 20.81 29.19
C ALA A 13 0.89 19.33 29.31
N LEU A 14 0.72 18.66 28.17
CA LEU A 14 0.59 17.21 28.13
C LEU A 14 1.87 16.60 28.72
N PRO A 15 1.77 15.59 29.60
CA PRO A 15 2.95 15.00 30.22
C PRO A 15 3.83 14.33 29.15
N GLU A 16 5.10 14.72 29.09
CA GLU A 16 6.07 14.11 28.17
C GLU A 16 6.42 12.68 28.61
N GLY A 17 6.35 11.73 27.67
CA GLY A 17 6.74 10.34 27.85
C GLY A 17 5.67 9.32 27.48
N TRP A 18 5.94 8.05 27.77
CA TRP A 18 5.01 6.92 27.56
C TRP A 18 3.59 7.14 28.10
N PRO A 19 3.37 7.80 29.25
CA PRO A 19 2.03 8.10 29.74
C PRO A 19 1.28 9.12 28.87
N GLY A 20 2.01 10.05 28.22
CA GLY A 20 1.44 10.99 27.26
C GLY A 20 0.96 10.32 25.97
N ILE A 21 1.70 9.31 25.49
CA ILE A 21 1.30 8.48 24.34
C ILE A 21 0.03 7.69 24.67
N VAL A 22 -0.04 7.08 25.85
CA VAL A 22 -1.24 6.33 26.28
C VAL A 22 -2.45 7.26 26.41
N ASN A 23 -2.27 8.47 26.94
CA ASN A 23 -3.36 9.44 27.09
C ASN A 23 -3.79 10.07 25.75
N ASP A 24 -2.89 10.19 24.77
CA ASP A 24 -3.20 10.60 23.39
C ASP A 24 -3.89 9.47 22.61
N TRP A 25 -3.59 8.21 22.95
CA TRP A 25 -4.21 7.02 22.37
C TRP A 25 -5.58 6.68 23.00
N SER A 26 -5.76 6.97 24.30
CA SER A 26 -7.04 6.84 25.03
C SER A 26 -7.89 8.11 24.97
N GLY A 27 -7.30 9.21 24.52
CA GLY A 27 -8.01 10.46 24.30
C GLY A 27 -8.96 10.29 23.14
N ASP A 28 -10.25 10.55 23.41
CA ASP A 28 -11.37 10.50 22.48
C ASP A 28 -11.30 11.60 21.38
N ARG A 29 -10.09 11.94 20.94
CA ARG A 29 -9.78 12.76 19.77
C ARG A 29 -9.64 11.81 18.59
N GLU A 30 -10.73 11.57 17.88
CA GLU A 30 -10.80 11.05 16.50
C GLU A 30 -9.45 10.60 15.93
N THR A 31 -8.91 9.46 16.39
CA THR A 31 -7.54 9.01 16.05
C THR A 31 -7.43 8.67 14.56
N PHE A 32 -8.57 8.63 13.86
CA PHE A 32 -8.68 8.61 12.42
C PHE A 32 -9.60 9.74 11.94
N LYS A 33 -9.03 10.93 11.67
CA LYS A 33 -9.65 11.95 10.79
C LYS A 33 -9.68 11.50 9.33
N VAL A 34 -10.05 10.25 9.10
CA VAL A 34 -10.14 9.63 7.79
C VAL A 34 -11.62 9.34 7.56
N PRO A 35 -12.21 9.82 6.45
CA PRO A 35 -13.58 9.46 6.09
C PRO A 35 -13.74 7.94 6.18
N TRP A 36 -14.81 7.46 6.83
CA TRP A 36 -15.03 6.02 7.06
C TRP A 36 -14.84 5.16 5.79
N GLY A 37 -15.25 5.66 4.63
CA GLY A 37 -15.03 4.99 3.34
C GLY A 37 -13.55 4.83 2.94
N LYS A 38 -12.68 5.79 3.28
CA LYS A 38 -11.23 5.65 3.08
C LYS A 38 -10.60 4.69 4.09
N ALA A 39 -11.10 4.66 5.33
CA ALA A 39 -10.61 3.73 6.35
C ALA A 39 -10.89 2.27 5.95
N MET A 40 -12.08 1.98 5.43
CA MET A 40 -12.42 0.65 4.89
C MET A 40 -11.47 0.21 3.77
N MET A 41 -11.09 1.13 2.86
CA MET A 41 -10.12 0.84 1.81
C MET A 41 -8.75 0.45 2.39
N TRP A 42 -8.26 1.16 3.40
CA TRP A 42 -6.97 0.83 4.04
C TRP A 42 -6.99 -0.52 4.74
N ILE A 43 -8.09 -0.88 5.43
CA ILE A 43 -8.24 -2.19 6.08
C ILE A 43 -8.24 -3.30 5.01
N PHE A 44 -8.97 -3.11 3.92
CA PHE A 44 -9.00 -4.07 2.81
C PHE A 44 -7.62 -4.25 2.15
N LEU A 45 -6.90 -3.16 1.90
CA LEU A 45 -5.55 -3.23 1.32
C LEU A 45 -4.56 -3.93 2.27
N LEU A 46 -4.71 -3.71 3.58
CA LEU A 46 -3.91 -4.37 4.60
C LEU A 46 -4.23 -5.87 4.67
N SER A 47 -5.52 -6.26 4.57
CA SER A 47 -5.90 -7.68 4.55
C SER A 47 -5.34 -8.41 3.34
N ASP A 48 -5.37 -7.79 2.16
CA ASP A 48 -4.78 -8.37 0.95
C ASP A 48 -3.26 -8.54 1.10
N THR A 49 -2.58 -7.52 1.64
CA THR A 49 -1.13 -7.57 1.91
C THR A 49 -0.77 -8.67 2.91
N PHE A 50 -1.60 -8.89 3.94
CA PHE A 50 -1.39 -9.96 4.92
C PHE A 50 -1.52 -11.35 4.29
N VAL A 51 -2.49 -11.56 3.42
CA VAL A 51 -2.67 -12.82 2.68
C VAL A 51 -1.47 -13.09 1.77
N PHE A 52 -1.02 -12.09 1.00
CA PHE A 52 0.18 -12.22 0.17
C PHE A 52 1.44 -12.51 0.99
N SER A 53 1.59 -11.85 2.15
CA SER A 53 2.73 -12.09 3.04
C SER A 53 2.74 -13.52 3.57
N SER A 54 1.57 -14.06 3.93
CA SER A 54 1.43 -15.46 4.37
C SER A 54 1.82 -16.43 3.26
N PHE A 55 1.41 -16.19 2.02
CA PHE A 55 1.84 -17.00 0.88
C PHE A 55 3.34 -16.90 0.63
N LEU A 56 3.94 -15.72 0.77
CA LEU A 56 5.37 -15.53 0.57
C LEU A 56 6.21 -16.24 1.64
N ILE A 57 5.78 -16.19 2.90
CA ILE A 57 6.41 -16.94 4.00
C ILE A 57 6.26 -18.44 3.78
N GLY A 58 5.08 -18.90 3.36
CA GLY A 58 4.85 -20.30 3.00
C GLY A 58 5.77 -20.77 1.87
N TYR A 59 5.88 -20.00 0.79
CA TYR A 59 6.81 -20.26 -0.31
C TYR A 59 8.26 -20.31 0.16
N MET A 60 8.69 -19.33 0.97
CA MET A 60 10.06 -19.30 1.50
C MET A 60 10.34 -20.52 2.39
N THR A 61 9.37 -20.93 3.20
CA THR A 61 9.49 -22.11 4.07
C THR A 61 9.68 -23.38 3.25
N VAL A 62 8.89 -23.56 2.19
CA VAL A 62 9.03 -24.71 1.27
C VAL A 62 10.37 -24.67 0.53
N ARG A 63 10.82 -23.49 0.10
CA ARG A 63 12.13 -23.34 -0.54
C ARG A 63 13.25 -23.71 0.43
N MET A 64 13.17 -23.28 1.69
CA MET A 64 14.20 -23.58 2.68
C MET A 64 14.18 -25.05 3.14
N SER A 65 13.02 -25.69 3.17
CA SER A 65 12.87 -27.06 3.68
C SER A 65 13.08 -28.16 2.62
N THR A 66 12.97 -27.84 1.33
CA THR A 66 13.19 -28.82 0.27
C THR A 66 14.68 -29.09 0.04
N THR A 67 15.05 -30.37 0.05
CA THR A 67 16.40 -30.84 -0.29
C THR A 67 16.53 -31.20 -1.77
N VAL A 68 15.42 -31.21 -2.51
CA VAL A 68 15.36 -31.54 -3.93
C VAL A 68 15.58 -30.25 -4.75
N PRO A 69 16.37 -30.28 -5.84
CA PRO A 69 16.54 -29.14 -6.73
C PRO A 69 15.18 -28.66 -7.26
N TRP A 70 14.96 -27.34 -7.19
CA TRP A 70 13.74 -26.71 -7.69
C TRP A 70 13.78 -26.64 -9.24
N PRO A 71 12.65 -26.84 -9.94
CA PRO A 71 12.61 -26.76 -11.40
C PRO A 71 13.04 -25.39 -11.93
N ASP A 72 13.66 -25.37 -13.11
CA ASP A 72 14.12 -24.13 -13.73
C ASP A 72 12.93 -23.26 -14.18
N THR A 73 12.83 -22.08 -13.58
CA THR A 73 11.78 -21.09 -13.87
C THR A 73 11.80 -20.61 -15.33
N ALA A 74 12.95 -20.69 -16.00
CA ALA A 74 13.10 -20.30 -17.40
C ALA A 74 12.30 -21.20 -18.35
N GLU A 75 12.22 -22.51 -18.04
CA GLU A 75 11.50 -23.50 -18.84
C GLU A 75 10.00 -23.52 -18.50
N VAL A 76 9.64 -23.39 -17.21
CA VAL A 76 8.24 -23.45 -16.76
C VAL A 76 7.41 -22.24 -17.21
N PHE A 77 8.03 -21.07 -17.31
CA PHE A 77 7.36 -19.83 -17.72
C PHE A 77 7.81 -19.32 -19.10
N GLY A 78 8.61 -20.11 -19.81
CA GLY A 78 9.00 -19.83 -21.19
C GLY A 78 7.86 -20.11 -22.15
N MET A 79 7.52 -19.14 -23.00
CA MET A 79 6.63 -19.35 -24.13
C MET A 79 7.49 -19.61 -25.38
N LYS A 80 7.28 -20.73 -26.06
CA LYS A 80 7.94 -21.07 -27.33
C LYS A 80 7.31 -20.25 -28.46
N ILE A 81 8.04 -19.30 -29.04
CA ILE A 81 7.61 -18.54 -30.22
C ILE A 81 8.64 -18.78 -31.33
N GLY A 82 8.20 -19.39 -32.45
CA GLY A 82 9.02 -19.53 -33.65
C GLY A 82 10.28 -20.42 -33.51
N GLY A 83 10.32 -21.35 -32.56
CA GLY A 83 11.47 -22.25 -32.35
C GLY A 83 12.54 -21.72 -31.39
N VAL A 84 12.37 -20.51 -30.85
CA VAL A 84 13.24 -19.93 -29.82
C VAL A 84 12.47 -19.90 -28.49
N GLU A 85 13.04 -20.46 -27.42
CA GLU A 85 12.54 -20.24 -26.06
C GLU A 85 12.89 -18.83 -25.65
N VAL A 86 11.88 -18.00 -25.42
CA VAL A 86 12.06 -16.74 -24.71
C VAL A 86 11.67 -17.00 -23.26
N PRO A 87 12.63 -17.30 -22.38
CA PRO A 87 12.34 -17.57 -20.98
C PRO A 87 11.71 -16.34 -20.32
N LEU A 88 10.79 -16.57 -19.37
CA LEU A 88 10.13 -15.54 -18.54
C LEU A 88 9.23 -14.54 -19.27
N LEU A 89 9.00 -14.68 -20.59
CA LEU A 89 8.22 -13.73 -21.38
C LEU A 89 6.76 -13.58 -20.88
N LEU A 90 6.14 -14.68 -20.42
CA LEU A 90 4.78 -14.66 -19.91
C LEU A 90 4.65 -13.80 -18.65
N ILE A 91 5.61 -13.92 -17.73
CA ILE A 91 5.68 -13.09 -16.52
C ILE A 91 5.93 -11.63 -16.90
N ALA A 92 6.85 -11.38 -17.83
CA ALA A 92 7.18 -10.04 -18.29
C ALA A 92 5.97 -9.31 -18.91
N ILE A 93 5.19 -9.98 -19.76
CA ILE A 93 4.00 -9.38 -20.39
C ILE A 93 2.91 -9.14 -19.34
N MET A 94 2.63 -10.11 -18.48
CA MET A 94 1.61 -9.96 -17.43
C MET A 94 1.93 -8.79 -16.50
N THR A 95 3.17 -8.70 -16.03
CA THR A 95 3.62 -7.61 -15.15
C THR A 95 3.62 -6.26 -15.85
N PHE A 96 4.06 -6.18 -17.10
CA PHE A 96 3.99 -4.95 -17.90
C PHE A 96 2.56 -4.44 -18.01
N VAL A 97 1.60 -5.30 -18.38
CA VAL A 97 0.19 -4.93 -18.50
C VAL A 97 -0.39 -4.47 -17.16
N LEU A 98 -0.10 -5.16 -16.06
CA LEU A 98 -0.59 -4.79 -14.72
C LEU A 98 -0.02 -3.45 -14.22
N ILE A 99 1.28 -3.21 -14.41
CA ILE A 99 1.93 -1.95 -14.01
C ILE A 99 1.41 -0.79 -14.87
N SER A 100 1.34 -0.96 -16.19
CA SER A 100 0.78 0.05 -17.08
C SER A 100 -0.69 0.34 -16.74
N SER A 101 -1.49 -0.69 -16.46
CA SER A 101 -2.89 -0.55 -16.04
C SER A 101 -3.04 0.22 -14.73
N SER A 102 -2.21 -0.06 -13.73
CA SER A 102 -2.15 0.70 -12.47
C SER A 102 -1.85 2.19 -12.73
N GLY A 103 -0.91 2.48 -13.63
CA GLY A 103 -0.58 3.85 -14.06
C GLY A 103 -1.75 4.56 -14.73
N THR A 104 -2.47 3.89 -15.63
CA THR A 104 -3.67 4.45 -16.28
C THR A 104 -4.78 4.78 -15.29
N MET A 105 -5.00 3.91 -14.29
CA MET A 105 -5.98 4.15 -13.22
C MET A 105 -5.60 5.36 -12.34
N ALA A 106 -4.33 5.48 -11.94
CA ALA A 106 -3.87 6.62 -11.16
C ALA A 106 -4.06 7.95 -11.90
N MET A 107 -3.80 7.97 -13.21
CA MET A 107 -4.05 9.13 -14.06
C MET A 107 -5.55 9.44 -14.20
N ALA A 108 -6.39 8.41 -14.39
CA ALA A 108 -7.84 8.58 -14.46
C ALA A 108 -8.41 9.19 -13.17
N VAL A 109 -7.95 8.73 -12.01
CA VAL A 109 -8.33 9.28 -10.69
C VAL A 109 -7.91 10.75 -10.57
N ASN A 110 -6.69 11.11 -11.01
CA ASN A 110 -6.23 12.50 -11.03
C ASN A 110 -7.12 13.40 -11.91
N PHE A 111 -7.53 12.94 -13.09
CA PHE A 111 -8.48 13.68 -13.94
C PHE A 111 -9.91 13.73 -13.35
N GLY A 112 -10.31 12.70 -12.60
CA GLY A 112 -11.54 12.68 -11.81
C GLY A 112 -11.57 13.79 -10.76
N TYR A 113 -10.48 13.98 -9.99
CA TYR A 113 -10.35 15.11 -9.06
C TYR A 113 -10.46 16.48 -9.76
N ARG A 114 -9.94 16.58 -10.99
CA ARG A 114 -10.02 17.79 -11.82
C ARG A 114 -11.38 17.97 -12.53
N ARG A 115 -12.38 17.14 -12.20
CA ARG A 115 -13.73 17.11 -12.81
C ARG A 115 -13.73 17.01 -14.35
N ASN A 116 -12.67 16.44 -14.95
CA ASN A 116 -12.60 16.25 -16.39
C ASN A 116 -13.01 14.82 -16.77
N ALA A 117 -14.32 14.57 -16.74
CA ALA A 117 -14.90 13.25 -16.97
C ALA A 117 -14.55 12.66 -18.34
N LYS A 118 -14.43 13.48 -19.38
CA LYS A 118 -14.08 13.03 -20.74
C LYS A 118 -12.68 12.41 -20.80
N ARG A 119 -11.69 13.05 -20.16
CA ARG A 119 -10.32 12.53 -20.13
C ARG A 119 -10.15 11.37 -19.15
N ALA A 120 -10.91 11.33 -18.07
CA ALA A 120 -10.92 10.17 -17.15
C ALA A 120 -11.52 8.92 -17.83
N ALA A 121 -12.64 9.07 -18.55
CA ALA A 121 -13.27 7.96 -19.27
C ALA A 121 -12.43 7.44 -20.46
N ALA A 122 -11.63 8.30 -21.09
CA ALA A 122 -10.73 7.88 -22.17
C ALA A 122 -9.50 7.07 -21.70
N LEU A 123 -9.24 7.05 -20.39
CA LEU A 123 -8.10 6.36 -19.77
C LEU A 123 -8.52 5.09 -18.99
N MET A 124 -9.83 4.85 -18.84
CA MET A 124 -10.40 3.62 -18.30
C MET A 124 -10.69 2.64 -19.44
#